data_AF-A0A3L7P3P7-F1
#
_entry.id   AF-A0A3L7P3P7-F1
#
_cell.length_a   1.000
_cell.length_b   1.000
_cell.length_c   1.000
_cell.angle_alpha   90.00
_cell.angle_beta   90.00
_cell.angle_gamma   90.00
#
_symmetry.space_group_name_H-M   'P 1'
#
loop_
_entity.id
_entity.type
_entity.pdbx_description
1 polymer ?
#
loop_
_entity_poly.entity_id
_entity_poly.type
_entity_poly.pdbx_seq_one_letter_code
_entity_poly.pdbx_strand_id
1 'polypeptide(L)'
;MLILDPPQSVLDELHQRWFPGSTDGAVAHLVHLLESASPLLVSGYFSKMPPQGCLATQIAWHHPKTAHLAQDSGIVWLDRVANLSPVTSTVLTFWDARGANDLAYRHFLLDEFRAERHRRQQGRPTLRAAFQGTTVC
;
A
#
# COMPACT_ATOMS: atom_id res chain seq x y z
N MET A 1 -14.87 8.98 -22.73
CA MET A 1 -14.61 8.54 -21.36
C MET A 1 -13.45 9.38 -20.85
N LEU A 2 -13.71 10.39 -20.02
CA LEU A 2 -12.66 11.31 -19.56
C LEU A 2 -11.75 10.55 -18.60
N ILE A 3 -10.51 10.33 -19.00
CA ILE A 3 -9.44 9.91 -18.09
C ILE A 3 -9.21 11.11 -17.18
N LEU A 4 -9.90 11.13 -16.04
CA LEU A 4 -9.57 12.05 -14.97
C LEU A 4 -8.35 11.45 -14.28
N ASP A 5 -7.18 11.99 -14.64
CA ASP A 5 -5.95 11.75 -13.90
C ASP A 5 -6.24 11.90 -12.40
N PRO A 6 -5.76 10.97 -11.56
CA PRO A 6 -5.93 11.09 -10.13
C PRO A 6 -5.32 12.40 -9.65
N PRO A 7 -5.97 13.11 -8.71
CA PRO A 7 -5.52 14.42 -8.30
C PRO A 7 -4.15 14.31 -7.62
N GLN A 8 -3.36 15.38 -7.72
CA GLN A 8 -2.05 15.48 -7.08
C GLN A 8 -2.09 15.15 -5.57
N SER A 9 -3.20 15.42 -4.89
CA SER A 9 -3.39 15.08 -3.48
C SER A 9 -3.26 13.58 -3.19
N VAL A 10 -3.68 12.71 -4.12
CA VAL A 10 -3.54 11.25 -3.98
C VAL A 10 -2.06 10.86 -4.04
N LEU A 11 -1.30 11.44 -4.98
CA LEU A 11 0.15 11.23 -5.07
C LEU A 11 0.85 11.72 -3.81
N ASP A 12 0.58 12.96 -3.39
CA ASP A 12 1.21 13.55 -2.21
C ASP A 12 0.94 12.72 -0.97
N GLU A 13 -0.29 12.25 -0.78
CA GLU A 13 -0.65 11.39 0.34
C GLU A 13 0.05 10.01 0.28
N LEU A 14 0.13 9.38 -0.89
CA LEU A 14 0.85 8.12 -1.06
C LEU A 14 2.30 8.24 -0.61
N HIS A 15 3.00 9.24 -1.16
CA HIS A 15 4.43 9.47 -0.94
C HIS A 15 4.75 9.93 0.48
N GLN A 16 3.91 10.79 1.06
CA GLN A 16 4.19 11.39 2.38
C GLN A 16 3.67 10.56 3.55
N ARG A 17 2.64 9.72 3.35
CA ARG A 17 1.92 9.08 4.45
C ARG A 17 1.82 7.56 4.30
N TRP A 18 1.39 7.07 3.13
CA TRP A 18 1.19 5.63 2.96
C TRP A 18 2.51 4.88 2.86
N PHE A 19 3.40 5.28 1.95
CA PHE A 19 4.66 4.58 1.75
C PHE A 19 5.54 4.61 3.01
N PRO A 20 5.76 5.74 3.70
CA PRO A 20 6.52 5.74 4.95
C PRO A 20 5.92 4.86 6.05
N GLY A 21 4.60 4.72 6.10
CA GLY A 21 3.88 3.87 7.05
C GLY A 21 3.76 2.39 6.65
N SER A 22 4.20 2.00 5.45
CA SER A 22 4.05 0.65 4.91
C SER A 22 5.36 -0.15 5.00
N THR A 23 5.25 -1.46 5.26
CA THR A 23 6.40 -2.37 5.14
C THR A 23 6.62 -2.82 3.70
N ASP A 24 7.80 -3.34 3.40
CA ASP A 24 8.10 -3.91 2.08
C ASP A 24 7.16 -5.08 1.74
N GLY A 25 6.82 -5.90 2.74
CA GLY A 25 5.90 -7.00 2.59
C GLY A 25 4.48 -6.52 2.26
N ALA A 26 4.00 -5.48 2.94
CA ALA A 26 2.70 -4.88 2.67
C ALA A 26 2.63 -4.25 1.27
N VAL A 27 3.67 -3.51 0.86
CA VAL A 27 3.77 -2.92 -0.49
C VAL A 27 3.76 -4.03 -1.55
N ALA A 28 4.58 -5.08 -1.38
CA ALA A 28 4.63 -6.20 -2.32
C ALA A 28 3.30 -6.95 -2.43
N HIS A 29 2.61 -7.15 -1.30
CA HIS A 29 1.28 -7.77 -1.27
C HIS A 29 0.24 -6.93 -2.00
N LEU A 30 0.22 -5.61 -1.79
CA LEU A 30 -0.70 -4.74 -2.52
C LEU A 30 -0.45 -4.72 -4.02
N VAL A 31 0.81 -4.71 -4.47
CA VAL A 31 1.15 -4.86 -5.90
C VAL A 31 0.50 -6.12 -6.46
N HIS A 32 0.61 -7.25 -5.77
CA HIS A 32 0.03 -8.52 -6.21
C HIS A 32 -1.50 -8.45 -6.32
N LEU A 33 -2.19 -7.86 -5.34
CA LEU A 33 -3.65 -7.72 -5.36
C LEU A 33 -4.14 -6.79 -6.48
N LEU A 34 -3.47 -5.66 -6.68
CA LEU A 34 -3.81 -4.69 -7.73
C LEU A 34 -3.57 -5.27 -9.12
N GLU A 35 -2.45 -5.97 -9.32
CA GLU A 35 -2.08 -6.61 -10.59
C GLU A 35 -3.05 -7.72 -10.98
N SER A 36 -3.47 -8.54 -10.03
CA SER A 36 -4.41 -9.66 -10.25
C SER A 36 -5.88 -9.24 -10.29
N ALA A 37 -6.20 -7.95 -10.10
CA ALA A 37 -7.56 -7.47 -9.90
C ALA A 37 -8.30 -8.28 -8.82
N SER A 38 -7.60 -8.60 -7.73
CA SER A 38 -8.05 -9.60 -6.77
C SER A 38 -9.40 -9.23 -6.13
N PRO A 39 -10.35 -10.18 -6.03
CA PRO A 39 -11.62 -9.95 -5.32
C PRO A 39 -11.44 -9.75 -3.81
N LEU A 40 -10.22 -9.96 -3.29
CA LEU A 40 -9.88 -9.68 -1.89
C LEU A 40 -9.70 -8.18 -1.61
N LEU A 41 -9.49 -7.38 -2.66
CA LEU A 41 -9.35 -5.94 -2.53
C LEU A 41 -10.71 -5.28 -2.76
N VAL A 42 -11.36 -4.87 -1.68
CA VAL A 42 -12.72 -4.29 -1.71
C VAL A 42 -12.68 -2.76 -1.66
N SER A 43 -13.73 -2.11 -2.16
CA SER A 43 -13.97 -0.67 -2.03
C SER A 43 -15.22 -0.38 -1.20
N GLY A 44 -15.29 0.81 -0.59
CA GLY A 44 -16.41 1.31 0.20
C GLY A 44 -16.52 0.73 1.61
N TYR A 45 -15.63 -0.19 1.99
CA TYR A 45 -15.60 -0.85 3.30
C TYR A 45 -14.16 -1.10 3.72
N PHE A 46 -13.84 -0.90 4.99
CA PHE A 46 -12.52 -1.27 5.53
C PHE A 46 -12.28 -2.78 5.46
N SER A 47 -13.22 -3.58 5.95
CA SER A 47 -13.22 -5.04 5.81
C SER A 47 -14.65 -5.53 5.68
N LYS A 48 -14.85 -6.58 4.87
CA LYS A 48 -16.13 -7.31 4.82
C LYS A 48 -16.04 -8.58 5.66
N MET A 49 -15.01 -9.39 5.39
CA MET A 49 -14.65 -10.61 6.11
C MET A 49 -13.20 -10.93 5.76
N PRO A 50 -12.34 -11.43 6.67
CA PRO A 50 -11.01 -11.89 6.27
C PRO A 50 -11.12 -12.98 5.18
N PRO A 51 -10.33 -12.90 4.08
CA PRO A 51 -9.25 -11.95 3.77
C PRO A 51 -9.65 -10.78 2.84
N GLN A 52 -10.92 -10.42 2.77
CA GLN A 52 -11.44 -9.28 2.01
C GLN A 52 -11.36 -7.96 2.79
N GLY A 53 -10.57 -7.02 2.27
CA GLY A 53 -10.32 -5.71 2.87
C GLY A 53 -9.92 -4.65 1.85
N CYS A 54 -10.08 -3.37 2.20
CA CYS A 54 -9.61 -2.27 1.36
C CYS A 54 -8.08 -2.14 1.38
N LEU A 55 -7.55 -1.17 0.63
CA LEU A 55 -6.12 -0.87 0.56
C LEU A 55 -5.48 -0.78 1.95
N ALA A 56 -6.07 0.00 2.86
CA ALA A 56 -5.53 0.20 4.21
C ALA A 56 -5.53 -1.10 5.04
N THR A 57 -6.60 -1.89 4.96
CA THR A 57 -6.72 -3.16 5.68
C THR A 57 -5.72 -4.20 5.17
N GLN A 58 -5.50 -4.27 3.86
CA GLN A 58 -4.49 -5.17 3.28
C GLN A 58 -3.07 -4.77 3.71
N ILE A 59 -2.76 -3.47 3.80
CA ILE A 59 -1.49 -3.04 4.39
C ILE A 59 -1.42 -3.42 5.86
N ALA A 60 -2.47 -3.14 6.62
CA ALA A 60 -2.49 -3.33 8.05
C ALA A 60 -2.31 -4.78 8.48
N TRP A 61 -2.93 -5.73 7.76
CA TRP A 61 -2.73 -7.18 7.98
C TRP A 61 -1.31 -7.65 7.68
N HIS A 62 -0.59 -6.95 6.80
CA HIS A 62 0.79 -7.24 6.43
C HIS A 62 1.80 -6.32 7.13
N HIS A 63 1.35 -5.56 8.13
CA HIS A 63 2.18 -4.64 8.89
C HIS A 63 2.36 -5.12 10.35
N PRO A 64 3.59 -5.22 10.87
CA PRO A 64 3.88 -5.91 12.14
C PRO A 64 3.20 -5.27 13.35
N LYS A 65 2.95 -3.95 13.32
CA LYS A 65 2.28 -3.25 14.43
C LYS A 65 0.77 -3.48 14.49
N THR A 66 0.16 -3.99 13.42
CA THR A 66 -1.30 -3.98 13.25
C THR A 66 -1.88 -5.32 12.80
N ALA A 67 -1.04 -6.27 12.38
CA ALA A 67 -1.47 -7.58 11.87
C ALA A 67 -2.33 -8.38 12.87
N HIS A 68 -2.13 -8.17 14.17
CA HIS A 68 -2.87 -8.84 15.25
C HIS A 68 -4.27 -8.26 15.53
N LEU A 69 -4.63 -7.12 14.93
CA LEU A 69 -5.84 -6.36 15.25
C LEU A 69 -7.09 -6.79 14.45
N ALA A 70 -6.99 -7.81 13.61
CA ALA A 70 -8.08 -8.39 12.82
C ALA A 70 -8.96 -7.35 12.12
N GLN A 71 -10.14 -7.02 12.66
CA GLN A 71 -11.19 -6.24 11.99
C GLN A 71 -10.90 -4.73 11.91
N ASP A 72 -10.27 -4.15 12.94
CA ASP A 72 -9.99 -2.70 13.00
C ASP A 72 -8.58 -2.34 12.49
N SER A 73 -7.85 -3.32 11.97
CA SER A 73 -6.44 -3.19 11.58
C SER A 73 -6.22 -2.02 10.62
N GLY A 74 -7.08 -1.85 9.61
CA GLY A 74 -6.98 -0.77 8.62
C GLY A 74 -7.16 0.62 9.21
N ILE A 75 -8.12 0.80 10.12
CA ILE A 75 -8.36 2.09 10.80
C ILE A 75 -7.18 2.41 11.73
N VAL A 76 -6.74 1.44 12.53
CA VAL A 76 -5.61 1.62 13.45
C VAL A 76 -4.32 1.89 12.70
N TRP A 77 -4.10 1.24 11.55
CA TRP A 77 -2.92 1.51 10.72
C TRP A 77 -2.94 2.95 10.18
N LEU A 78 -4.07 3.43 9.66
CA LEU A 78 -4.16 4.81 9.18
C LEU A 78 -3.87 5.82 10.30
N ASP A 79 -4.57 5.68 11.43
CA ASP A 79 -4.46 6.61 12.54
C ASP A 79 -3.08 6.56 13.21
N ARG A 80 -2.60 5.36 13.54
CA ARG A 80 -1.40 5.19 14.40
C ARG A 80 -0.10 4.99 13.65
N VAL A 81 -0.15 4.60 12.38
CA VAL A 81 1.05 4.33 11.57
C VAL A 81 1.21 5.35 10.46
N ALA A 82 0.17 5.56 9.65
CA ALA A 82 0.22 6.53 8.55
C ALA A 82 -0.04 7.98 9.02
N ASN A 83 -0.52 8.17 10.26
CA ASN A 83 -0.95 9.45 10.81
C ASN A 83 -1.94 10.17 9.88
N LEU A 84 -2.99 9.44 9.51
CA LEU A 84 -4.08 9.84 8.62
C LEU A 84 -5.43 9.51 9.25
N SER A 85 -6.42 10.36 9.02
CA SER A 85 -7.80 10.02 9.31
C SER A 85 -8.40 9.24 8.13
N PRO A 86 -9.12 8.12 8.38
CA PRO A 86 -9.92 7.43 7.37
C PRO A 86 -10.78 8.34 6.49
N VAL A 87 -11.41 9.34 7.12
CA VAL A 87 -12.36 10.25 6.45
C VAL A 87 -11.64 11.26 5.55
N THR A 88 -10.39 11.58 5.85
CA THR A 88 -9.61 12.58 5.11
C THR A 88 -8.65 11.95 4.11
N SER A 89 -8.52 10.62 4.08
CA SER A 89 -7.65 9.95 3.13
C SER A 89 -8.22 10.10 1.73
N THR A 90 -7.52 10.86 0.90
CA THR A 90 -7.83 11.06 -0.52
C THR A 90 -7.60 9.78 -1.30
N VAL A 91 -6.60 8.96 -0.94
CA VAL A 91 -6.37 7.64 -1.52
C VAL A 91 -7.59 6.74 -1.31
N LEU A 92 -8.10 6.64 -0.08
CA LEU A 92 -9.30 5.85 0.19
C LEU A 92 -10.56 6.44 -0.43
N THR A 93 -10.73 7.76 -0.38
CA THR A 93 -11.89 8.42 -0.98
C THR A 93 -11.99 8.12 -2.48
N PHE A 94 -10.88 8.20 -3.21
CA PHE A 94 -10.84 7.87 -4.63
C PHE A 94 -11.02 6.37 -4.88
N TRP A 95 -10.38 5.52 -4.07
CA TRP A 95 -10.57 4.08 -4.15
C TRP A 95 -12.01 3.67 -3.87
N ASP A 96 -12.69 4.28 -2.92
CA ASP A 96 -14.07 3.95 -2.56
C ASP A 96 -15.06 4.40 -3.64
N ALA A 97 -14.82 5.57 -4.23
CA ALA A 97 -15.65 6.11 -5.30
C ALA A 97 -15.53 5.34 -6.63
N ARG A 98 -14.33 4.82 -6.95
CA ARG A 98 -14.01 4.24 -8.27
C ARG A 98 -13.83 2.72 -8.22
N GLY A 99 -13.30 2.22 -7.11
CA GLY A 99 -13.08 0.81 -6.82
C GLY A 99 -12.09 0.10 -7.75
N ALA A 100 -12.04 -1.22 -7.63
CA ALA A 100 -11.22 -2.10 -8.46
C ALA A 100 -11.65 -2.15 -9.94
N ASN A 101 -12.86 -1.63 -10.25
CA ASN A 101 -13.45 -1.62 -11.58
C ASN A 101 -13.00 -0.42 -12.43
N ASP A 102 -12.47 0.65 -11.82
CA ASP A 102 -11.79 1.71 -12.56
C ASP A 102 -10.37 1.25 -12.91
N LEU A 103 -10.23 0.71 -14.12
CA LEU A 103 -8.95 0.20 -14.63
C LEU A 103 -7.87 1.28 -14.68
N ALA A 104 -8.23 2.52 -14.99
CA ALA A 104 -7.25 3.61 -15.10
C ALA A 104 -6.69 3.95 -13.72
N TYR A 105 -7.56 4.09 -12.71
CA TYR A 105 -7.13 4.37 -11.36
C TYR A 105 -6.36 3.19 -10.74
N ARG A 106 -6.79 1.95 -11.02
CA ARG A 106 -6.06 0.76 -10.56
C ARG A 106 -4.66 0.67 -11.16
N HIS A 107 -4.50 0.94 -12.46
CA HIS A 107 -3.18 0.96 -13.10
C HIS A 107 -2.29 2.06 -12.52
N PHE A 108 -2.84 3.26 -12.30
CA PHE A 108 -2.12 4.33 -11.62
C PHE A 108 -1.60 3.90 -10.24
N LEU A 109 -2.44 3.32 -9.38
CA LEU A 109 -2.01 2.84 -8.07
C LEU A 109 -0.95 1.74 -8.21
N LEU A 110 -1.15 0.79 -9.14
CA LEU A 110 -0.20 -0.28 -9.38
C LEU A 110 1.18 0.25 -9.77
N ASP A 111 1.24 1.27 -10.64
CA ASP A 111 2.49 1.88 -11.09
C ASP A 111 3.22 2.59 -9.94
N GLU A 112 2.50 3.36 -9.11
CA GLU A 112 3.07 4.01 -7.93
C GLU A 112 3.61 3.00 -6.90
N PHE A 113 2.85 1.93 -6.60
CA PHE A 113 3.30 0.89 -5.68
C PHE A 113 4.49 0.08 -6.23
N ARG A 114 4.55 -0.14 -7.56
CA ARG A 114 5.70 -0.76 -8.22
C ARG A 114 6.93 0.13 -8.17
N ALA A 115 6.78 1.41 -8.45
CA ALA A 115 7.87 2.40 -8.37
C ALA A 115 8.44 2.46 -6.96
N GLU A 116 7.57 2.51 -5.94
CA GLU A 116 7.99 2.49 -4.54
C GLU A 116 8.72 1.19 -4.17
N ARG A 117 8.18 0.04 -4.57
CA ARG A 117 8.85 -1.26 -4.35
C ARG A 117 10.25 -1.27 -4.95
N HIS A 118 10.39 -0.81 -6.18
CA HIS A 118 11.67 -0.74 -6.88
C HIS A 118 12.64 0.21 -6.17
N ARG A 119 12.20 1.41 -5.78
CA ARG A 119 12.99 2.39 -5.03
C ARG A 119 13.57 1.79 -3.73
N ARG A 120 12.76 1.04 -2.97
CA ARG A 120 13.21 0.38 -1.74
C ARG A 120 14.22 -0.73 -1.99
N GLN A 121 14.06 -1.48 -3.07
CA GLN A 121 15.01 -2.53 -3.46
C GLN A 121 16.36 -1.95 -3.85
N GLN A 122 16.38 -0.81 -4.54
CA GLN A 122 17.61 -0.10 -4.91
C GLN A 122 18.31 0.55 -3.70
N GLY A 123 17.54 1.07 -2.74
CA GLY A 123 18.06 1.71 -1.53
C GLY A 123 18.57 0.74 -0.46
N ARG A 124 18.36 -0.57 -0.62
CA ARG A 124 18.85 -1.60 0.30
C ARG A 124 20.18 -2.12 -0.21
N PRO A 125 21.34 -1.65 0.29
CA PRO A 125 22.61 -2.29 -0.04
C PRO A 125 22.50 -3.76 0.37
N THR A 126 22.65 -4.66 -0.59
CA THR A 126 22.75 -6.09 -0.34
C THR A 126 23.86 -6.29 0.69
N LEU A 127 23.52 -6.71 1.91
CA LEU A 127 24.48 -7.12 2.96
C LEU A 127 25.46 -8.21 2.48
N ARG A 128 25.21 -8.81 1.30
CA ARG A 128 26.15 -9.69 0.59
C ARG A 128 27.43 -9.01 0.10
N ALA A 129 27.44 -7.71 -0.17
CA ALA A 129 28.65 -7.00 -0.61
C ALA A 129 29.62 -6.66 0.55
N ALA A 130 29.15 -6.68 1.80
CA ALA A 130 29.95 -6.31 2.97
C ALA A 130 30.80 -7.45 3.57
N PHE A 131 30.60 -8.70 3.13
CA PHE A 131 31.27 -9.88 3.71
C PHE A 131 32.40 -10.49 2.85
N GLN A 132 32.75 -9.88 1.70
CA GLN A 132 33.80 -10.43 0.80
C GLN A 132 35.19 -9.80 0.99
N GLY A 133 35.46 -9.11 2.11
CA GLY A 133 36.66 -8.30 2.29
C GLY A 133 37.62 -8.69 3.42
N THR A 134 37.59 -9.92 3.94
CA THR A 134 38.52 -10.32 5.00
C THR A 134 39.28 -11.60 4.61
N THR A 135 40.20 -11.45 3.66
CA THR A 135 41.33 -12.38 3.56
C THR A 135 42.43 -11.83 4.46
N VAL A 136 42.60 -12.44 5.63
CA VAL A 136 43.84 -12.37 6.40
C VAL A 136 44.77 -13.42 5.81
N CYS A 137 45.85 -12.97 5.18
CA CYS A 137 47.13 -13.66 5.03
C CYS A 137 48.19 -12.60 4.72
#